data_AF-A0A538I1A1-F1
#
_entry.id   AF-A0A538I1A1-F1
#
_cell.length_a   1.000
_cell.length_b   1.000
_cell.length_c   1.000
_cell.angle_alpha   90.00
_cell.angle_beta   90.00
_cell.angle_gamma   90.00
#
_symmetry.space_group_name_H-M   'P 1'
#
loop_
_entity.id
_entity.type
_entity.pdbx_description
1 polymer ?
#
loop_
_entity_poly.entity_id
_entity_poly.type
_entity_poly.pdbx_seq_one_letter_code
_entity_poly.pdbx_strand_id
1 'polypeptide(L)'
;MRRALPILILASCCASAAVGVAAAPAATTCTAGVHPFGGVNARTFCGPAKATLVVGGRTIRFAGGACERGGQYLAVNIGTVVLGTTTKPKPEYFGLLVGKAPILGGTPAAHDGTFKAQAVSAHHAGKGYALISATVTLSHSRSRGTFTGKVFGSNASVHGTFRCS
;
A
#
# COMPACT_ATOMS: atom_id res chain seq x y z
N MET A 1 71.01 37.00 15.13
CA MET A 1 69.91 37.45 14.26
C MET A 1 69.90 36.61 12.98
N ARG A 2 68.71 36.19 12.51
CA ARG A 2 68.38 35.49 11.23
C ARG A 2 68.82 34.00 11.13
N ARG A 3 67.95 33.04 11.51
CA ARG A 3 66.93 32.31 10.72
C ARG A 3 67.50 31.43 9.59
N ALA A 4 67.49 30.11 9.79
CA ALA A 4 67.41 29.09 8.74
C ALA A 4 66.58 27.91 9.25
N LEU A 5 65.62 27.49 8.42
CA LEU A 5 64.59 26.48 8.63
C LEU A 5 65.11 25.11 8.14
N PRO A 6 64.67 23.99 8.74
CA PRO A 6 64.41 22.82 7.93
C PRO A 6 62.97 22.33 8.11
N ILE A 7 62.31 22.20 6.97
CA ILE A 7 61.00 21.60 6.76
C ILE A 7 61.15 20.10 7.02
N LEU A 8 60.48 19.60 8.06
CA LEU A 8 60.30 18.15 8.25
C LEU A 8 58.89 17.79 7.78
N ILE A 9 58.83 17.08 6.65
CA ILE A 9 57.61 16.46 6.12
C ILE A 9 57.40 15.17 6.92
N LEU A 10 56.36 15.12 7.76
CA LEU A 10 55.86 13.87 8.32
C LEU A 10 54.46 13.56 7.76
N ALA A 11 54.42 12.47 7.02
CA ALA A 11 53.24 11.89 6.42
C ALA A 11 52.42 11.08 7.43
N SER A 12 51.14 10.89 7.07
CA SER A 12 50.29 9.75 7.44
C SER A 12 49.62 9.76 8.81
N CYS A 13 48.31 9.99 8.80
CA CYS A 13 47.31 8.98 9.20
C CYS A 13 45.90 9.56 9.00
N CYS A 14 45.26 9.24 7.86
CA CYS A 14 43.84 9.44 7.68
C CYS A 14 43.09 8.48 8.61
N ALA A 15 42.61 8.98 9.75
CA ALA A 15 41.69 8.25 10.61
C ALA A 15 40.30 8.23 9.95
N SER A 16 40.05 7.25 9.09
CA SER A 16 38.71 6.96 8.60
C SER A 16 37.87 6.39 9.74
N ALA A 17 37.05 7.23 10.37
CA ALA A 17 36.00 6.77 11.27
C ALA A 17 35.01 5.92 10.46
N ALA A 18 35.13 4.60 10.60
CA ALA A 18 34.16 3.65 10.06
C ALA A 18 32.84 3.86 10.81
N VAL A 19 31.95 4.66 10.22
CA VAL A 19 30.57 4.78 10.69
C VAL A 19 29.91 3.43 10.39
N GLY A 20 29.79 2.60 11.43
CA GLY A 20 29.08 1.34 11.35
C GLY A 20 27.64 1.60 10.94
N VAL A 21 27.33 1.39 9.66
CA VAL A 21 25.96 1.26 9.16
C VAL A 21 25.37 0.02 9.82
N ALA A 22 24.60 0.24 10.88
CA ALA A 22 23.75 -0.79 11.45
C ALA A 22 22.83 -1.29 10.33
N ALA A 23 23.07 -2.51 9.86
CA ALA A 23 22.21 -3.18 8.90
C ALA A 23 20.81 -3.22 9.49
N ALA A 24 19.85 -2.58 8.81
CA ALA A 24 18.45 -2.64 9.19
C ALA A 24 18.01 -4.11 9.29
N PRO A 25 17.21 -4.49 10.29
CA PRO A 25 16.73 -5.85 10.43
C PRO A 25 16.06 -6.30 9.12
N ALA A 26 16.47 -7.46 8.61
CA ALA A 26 15.91 -8.06 7.42
C ALA A 26 14.38 -8.13 7.56
N ALA A 27 13.67 -7.64 6.54
CA ALA A 27 12.22 -7.56 6.54
C ALA A 27 11.60 -8.91 6.88
N THR A 28 10.66 -8.93 7.82
CA THR A 28 9.81 -10.10 8.10
C THR A 28 9.31 -10.68 6.79
N THR A 29 9.64 -11.94 6.53
CA THR A 29 9.19 -12.66 5.33
C THR A 29 7.66 -12.71 5.34
N CYS A 30 7.02 -11.88 4.52
CA CYS A 30 5.58 -11.87 4.36
C CYS A 30 5.14 -13.22 3.78
N THR A 31 4.25 -13.93 4.48
CA THR A 31 3.72 -15.22 4.02
C THR A 31 2.35 -14.98 3.37
N ALA A 32 2.29 -15.05 2.05
CA ALA A 32 1.04 -14.92 1.32
C ALA A 32 0.23 -16.21 1.41
N GLY A 33 -1.09 -16.09 1.36
CA GLY A 33 -1.97 -17.25 1.24
C GLY A 33 -3.18 -17.21 2.16
N VAL A 34 -4.03 -18.24 2.01
CA VAL A 34 -5.21 -18.45 2.82
C VAL A 34 -4.82 -19.19 4.10
N HIS A 35 -5.37 -18.76 5.24
CA HIS A 35 -5.11 -19.35 6.55
C HIS A 35 -6.33 -19.18 7.47
N PRO A 36 -6.51 -20.03 8.48
CA PRO A 36 -7.62 -19.91 9.42
C PRO A 36 -7.48 -18.65 10.30
N PHE A 37 -8.60 -17.96 10.53
CA PHE A 37 -8.71 -16.76 11.35
C PHE A 37 -10.08 -16.66 12.02
N GLY A 38 -10.12 -16.88 13.35
CA GLY A 38 -11.32 -16.61 14.15
C GLY A 38 -12.59 -17.33 13.68
N GLY A 39 -12.46 -18.63 13.34
CA GLY A 39 -13.57 -19.47 12.89
C GLY A 39 -13.89 -19.38 11.39
N VAL A 40 -13.22 -18.51 10.65
CA VAL A 40 -13.34 -18.38 9.18
C VAL A 40 -11.96 -18.38 8.53
N ASN A 41 -11.90 -18.25 7.20
CA ASN A 41 -10.64 -18.07 6.49
C ASN A 41 -10.26 -16.60 6.38
N ALA A 42 -8.97 -16.32 6.39
CA ALA A 42 -8.40 -15.05 5.98
C ALA A 42 -7.38 -15.28 4.86
N ARG A 43 -7.09 -14.25 4.06
CA ARG A 43 -6.07 -14.28 3.01
C ARG A 43 -5.12 -13.11 3.17
N THR A 44 -3.84 -13.42 3.34
CA THR A 44 -2.76 -12.41 3.35
C THR A 44 -2.22 -12.24 1.95
N PHE A 45 -2.07 -10.98 1.54
CA PHE A 45 -1.42 -10.59 0.31
C PHE A 45 -0.03 -10.04 0.63
N CYS A 46 0.95 -10.43 -0.19
CA CYS A 46 2.33 -9.96 -0.06
C CYS A 46 2.80 -9.39 -1.38
N GLY A 47 3.66 -8.38 -1.30
CA GLY A 47 4.22 -7.74 -2.47
C GLY A 47 4.38 -6.22 -2.30
N PRO A 48 4.76 -5.52 -3.37
CA PRO A 48 5.17 -4.13 -3.32
C PRO A 48 4.00 -3.13 -3.35
N ALA A 49 2.75 -3.58 -3.50
CA ALA A 49 1.61 -2.68 -3.62
C ALA A 49 1.46 -1.83 -2.35
N LYS A 50 1.15 -0.54 -2.55
CA LYS A 50 0.92 0.42 -1.45
C LYS A 50 -0.30 1.27 -1.75
N ALA A 51 -0.99 1.69 -0.69
CA ALA A 51 -2.09 2.63 -0.78
C ALA A 51 -2.04 3.66 0.34
N THR A 52 -2.55 4.85 0.05
CA THR A 52 -2.79 5.90 1.04
C THR A 52 -4.27 6.25 0.98
N LEU A 53 -4.90 6.26 2.15
CA LEU A 53 -6.30 6.64 2.34
C LEU A 53 -6.34 7.87 3.23
N VAL A 54 -6.97 8.94 2.79
CA VAL A 54 -7.24 10.12 3.61
C VAL A 54 -8.72 10.19 3.88
N VAL A 55 -9.11 10.05 5.15
CA VAL A 55 -10.52 10.05 5.59
C VAL A 55 -10.70 11.05 6.73
N GLY A 56 -11.59 12.03 6.53
CA GLY A 56 -11.82 13.08 7.53
C GLY A 56 -10.53 13.80 7.98
N GLY A 57 -9.61 14.04 7.05
CA GLY A 57 -8.30 14.67 7.32
C GLY A 57 -7.22 13.74 7.90
N ARG A 58 -7.55 12.49 8.25
CA ARG A 58 -6.57 11.51 8.76
C ARG A 58 -5.98 10.70 7.63
N THR A 59 -4.65 10.58 7.61
CA THR A 59 -3.92 9.77 6.62
C THR A 59 -3.63 8.37 7.17
N ILE A 60 -4.07 7.35 6.45
CA ILE A 60 -3.81 5.93 6.71
C ILE A 60 -2.97 5.39 5.56
N ARG A 61 -1.91 4.64 5.87
CA ARG A 61 -0.99 4.07 4.88
C ARG A 61 -0.98 2.56 4.97
N PHE A 62 -1.14 1.90 3.83
CA PHE A 62 -1.09 0.46 3.68
C PHE A 62 0.12 0.08 2.81
N ALA A 63 0.81 -0.99 3.18
CA ALA A 63 1.92 -1.56 2.43
C ALA A 63 1.95 -3.08 2.61
N GLY A 64 2.59 -3.79 1.69
CA GLY A 64 2.64 -5.26 1.71
C GLY A 64 1.39 -5.84 1.07
N GLY A 65 1.37 -5.88 -0.26
CA GLY A 65 0.18 -6.27 -1.01
C GLY A 65 0.45 -6.60 -2.46
N ALA A 66 -0.58 -7.11 -3.12
CA ALA A 66 -0.53 -7.53 -4.51
C ALA A 66 -1.56 -6.79 -5.35
N CYS A 67 -1.21 -6.60 -6.62
CA CYS A 67 -2.15 -6.19 -7.65
C CYS A 67 -2.37 -7.33 -8.63
N GLU A 68 -3.62 -7.50 -9.06
CA GLU A 68 -4.01 -8.43 -10.10
C GLU A 68 -4.57 -7.63 -11.27
N ARG A 69 -3.93 -7.73 -12.44
CA ARG A 69 -4.36 -7.04 -13.66
C ARG A 69 -4.96 -8.06 -14.61
N GLY A 70 -6.28 -8.06 -14.71
CA GLY A 70 -6.99 -8.77 -15.77
C GLY A 70 -7.06 -7.93 -17.06
N GLY A 71 -7.56 -8.55 -18.13
CA GLY A 71 -7.81 -7.82 -19.38
C GLY A 71 -8.88 -6.72 -19.25
N GLN A 72 -9.80 -6.85 -18.30
CA GLN A 72 -10.93 -5.93 -18.11
C GLN A 72 -11.06 -5.37 -16.68
N TYR A 73 -10.11 -5.67 -15.80
CA TYR A 73 -10.15 -5.19 -14.41
C TYR A 73 -8.74 -5.04 -13.82
N LEU A 74 -8.69 -4.31 -12.71
CA LEU A 74 -7.58 -4.23 -11.78
C LEU A 74 -8.12 -4.48 -10.37
N ALA A 75 -7.53 -5.43 -9.65
CA ALA A 75 -7.75 -5.61 -8.22
C ALA A 75 -6.47 -5.26 -7.46
N VAL A 76 -6.60 -4.51 -6.36
CA VAL A 76 -5.50 -4.15 -5.47
C VAL A 76 -5.87 -4.61 -4.07
N ASN A 77 -5.06 -5.51 -3.49
CA ASN A 77 -5.30 -6.06 -2.17
C ASN A 77 -4.02 -5.94 -1.34
N ILE A 78 -4.09 -5.27 -0.19
CA ILE A 78 -2.94 -4.96 0.66
C ILE A 78 -3.27 -5.37 2.09
N GLY A 79 -2.36 -6.10 2.75
CA GLY A 79 -2.61 -6.67 4.07
C GLY A 79 -3.42 -7.97 4.01
N THR A 80 -4.38 -8.13 4.94
CA THR A 80 -5.10 -9.40 5.13
C THR A 80 -6.61 -9.22 5.10
N VAL A 81 -7.30 -9.86 4.15
CA VAL A 81 -8.77 -9.88 4.10
C VAL A 81 -9.31 -11.04 4.93
N VAL A 82 -10.39 -10.83 5.67
CA VAL A 82 -11.14 -11.89 6.33
C VAL A 82 -12.32 -12.29 5.45
N LEU A 83 -12.38 -13.57 5.05
CA LEU A 83 -13.33 -14.16 4.12
C LEU A 83 -14.54 -14.73 4.86
N GLY A 84 -15.21 -13.90 5.67
CA GLY A 84 -16.38 -14.29 6.43
C GLY A 84 -16.65 -13.38 7.62
N THR A 85 -17.62 -13.79 8.43
CA THR A 85 -17.95 -13.11 9.69
C THR A 85 -17.13 -13.71 10.82
N THR A 86 -16.50 -12.87 11.61
CA THR A 86 -15.71 -13.28 12.78
C THR A 86 -15.93 -12.31 13.92
N THR A 87 -15.76 -12.78 15.16
CA THR A 87 -15.75 -11.97 16.37
C THR A 87 -14.36 -11.41 16.69
N LYS A 88 -13.31 -11.91 16.03
CA LYS A 88 -11.95 -11.39 16.20
C LYS A 88 -11.80 -10.00 15.55
N PRO A 89 -11.02 -9.08 16.14
CA PRO A 89 -10.69 -7.81 15.48
C PRO A 89 -10.04 -8.07 14.12
N LYS A 90 -10.60 -7.46 13.07
CA LYS A 90 -10.08 -7.65 11.71
C LYS A 90 -8.68 -7.04 11.57
N PRO A 91 -7.75 -7.73 10.89
CA PRO A 91 -6.42 -7.20 10.60
C PRO A 91 -6.49 -6.02 9.62
N GLU A 92 -5.36 -5.34 9.45
CA GLU A 92 -5.18 -4.27 8.49
C GLU A 92 -5.42 -4.77 7.05
N TYR A 93 -6.26 -4.04 6.32
CA TYR A 93 -6.60 -4.40 4.95
C TYR A 93 -6.96 -3.18 4.12
N PHE A 94 -6.55 -3.18 2.85
CA PHE A 94 -7.08 -2.31 1.80
C PHE A 94 -7.43 -3.16 0.58
N GLY A 95 -8.63 -2.95 0.04
CA GLY A 95 -9.13 -3.61 -1.16
C GLY A 95 -9.73 -2.59 -2.11
N LEU A 96 -9.31 -2.63 -3.38
CA LEU A 96 -9.88 -1.85 -4.47
C LEU A 96 -10.12 -2.79 -5.65
N LEU A 97 -11.32 -2.72 -6.23
CA LEU A 97 -11.62 -3.35 -7.51
C LEU A 97 -12.04 -2.27 -8.51
N VAL A 98 -11.38 -2.25 -9.66
CA VAL A 98 -11.73 -1.39 -10.79
C VAL A 98 -12.04 -2.24 -12.00
N GLY A 99 -13.20 -2.01 -12.61
CA GLY A 99 -13.57 -2.63 -13.88
C GLY A 99 -14.50 -3.83 -13.76
N LYS A 100 -14.55 -4.66 -14.81
CA LYS A 100 -15.39 -5.85 -14.90
C LYS A 100 -14.61 -7.09 -14.49
N ALA A 101 -14.82 -7.56 -13.26
CA ALA A 101 -14.23 -8.82 -12.79
C ALA A 101 -15.08 -10.02 -13.23
N PRO A 102 -14.53 -11.24 -13.36
CA PRO A 102 -15.28 -12.42 -13.79
C PRO A 102 -16.53 -12.72 -12.95
N ILE A 103 -16.46 -12.41 -11.65
CA ILE A 103 -17.51 -12.66 -10.66
C ILE A 103 -18.38 -11.43 -10.37
N LEU A 104 -17.97 -10.23 -10.81
CA LEU A 104 -18.65 -8.98 -10.53
C LEU A 104 -18.77 -8.20 -11.85
N GLY A 105 -20.00 -8.04 -12.34
CA GLY A 105 -20.28 -7.23 -13.51
C GLY A 105 -19.76 -5.79 -13.38
N GLY A 106 -19.80 -5.02 -14.46
CA GLY A 106 -19.35 -3.63 -14.44
C GLY A 106 -18.81 -3.17 -15.77
N THR A 107 -18.41 -1.90 -15.82
CA THR A 107 -17.76 -1.29 -16.98
C THR A 107 -16.31 -1.81 -17.07
N PRO A 108 -15.88 -2.38 -18.21
CA PRO A 108 -14.50 -2.85 -18.36
C PRO A 108 -13.46 -1.74 -18.14
N ALA A 109 -12.40 -2.05 -17.39
CA ALA A 109 -11.24 -1.18 -17.16
C ALA A 109 -9.99 -1.77 -17.83
N ALA A 110 -10.00 -1.81 -19.17
CA ALA A 110 -8.93 -2.38 -19.98
C ALA A 110 -7.72 -1.43 -20.17
N HIS A 111 -7.89 -0.14 -19.88
CA HIS A 111 -6.91 0.92 -20.11
C HIS A 111 -6.90 1.92 -18.95
N ASP A 112 -5.96 2.87 -19.00
CA ASP A 112 -5.95 4.04 -18.12
C ASP A 112 -7.20 4.90 -18.33
N GLY A 113 -7.66 5.60 -17.30
CA GLY A 113 -8.89 6.39 -17.41
C GLY A 113 -9.63 6.48 -16.09
N THR A 114 -10.81 7.11 -16.13
CA THR A 114 -11.63 7.36 -14.94
C THR A 114 -12.86 6.48 -14.93
N PHE A 115 -13.03 5.74 -13.84
CA PHE A 115 -14.09 4.77 -13.61
C PHE A 115 -14.93 5.19 -12.41
N LYS A 116 -16.24 5.24 -12.58
CA LYS A 116 -17.20 5.60 -11.52
C LYS A 116 -17.89 4.36 -10.97
N ALA A 117 -18.54 4.48 -9.81
CA ALA A 117 -19.24 3.37 -9.15
C ALA A 117 -18.32 2.18 -8.83
N GLN A 118 -17.09 2.47 -8.40
CA GLN A 118 -16.12 1.45 -8.02
C GLN A 118 -16.15 1.20 -6.51
N ALA A 119 -15.76 -0.01 -6.10
CA ALA A 119 -15.72 -0.42 -4.71
C ALA A 119 -14.32 -0.23 -4.11
N VAL A 120 -14.25 0.47 -2.98
CA VAL A 120 -13.04 0.56 -2.16
C VAL A 120 -13.40 0.15 -0.73
N SER A 121 -12.56 -0.67 -0.11
CA SER A 121 -12.72 -1.08 1.27
C SER A 121 -11.40 -0.96 2.02
N ALA A 122 -11.46 -0.60 3.29
CA ALA A 122 -10.32 -0.63 4.18
C ALA A 122 -10.72 -1.04 5.59
N HIS A 123 -9.84 -1.76 6.26
CA HIS A 123 -9.90 -2.02 7.69
C HIS A 123 -8.62 -1.47 8.33
N HIS A 124 -8.78 -0.57 9.30
CA HIS A 124 -7.67 0.04 10.02
C HIS A 124 -8.02 0.24 11.49
N ALA A 125 -7.16 -0.23 12.40
CA ALA A 125 -7.32 -0.09 13.85
C ALA A 125 -8.73 -0.46 14.34
N GLY A 126 -9.25 -1.60 13.85
CA GLY A 126 -10.59 -2.11 14.21
C GLY A 126 -11.76 -1.38 13.54
N LYS A 127 -11.53 -0.37 12.69
CA LYS A 127 -12.57 0.38 11.98
C LYS A 127 -12.65 -0.06 10.52
N GLY A 128 -13.88 -0.19 10.00
CA GLY A 128 -14.15 -0.45 8.60
C GLY A 128 -14.52 0.82 7.84
N TYR A 129 -14.00 0.95 6.63
CA TYR A 129 -14.33 2.00 5.68
C TYR A 129 -14.76 1.34 4.38
N ALA A 130 -15.94 1.66 3.88
CA ALA A 130 -16.44 1.17 2.60
C ALA A 130 -16.85 2.36 1.75
N LEU A 131 -16.40 2.42 0.50
CA LEU A 131 -16.87 3.35 -0.52
C LEU A 131 -17.52 2.50 -1.61
N ILE A 132 -18.84 2.61 -1.75
CA ILE A 132 -19.61 1.82 -2.72
C ILE A 132 -19.84 2.54 -4.06
N SER A 133 -19.52 3.84 -4.11
CA SER A 133 -19.65 4.68 -5.31
C SER A 133 -18.40 5.52 -5.53
N ALA A 134 -17.22 4.91 -5.37
CA ALA A 134 -15.96 5.64 -5.57
C ALA A 134 -15.75 6.00 -7.05
N THR A 135 -15.08 7.11 -7.27
CA THR A 135 -14.47 7.45 -8.57
C THR A 135 -12.99 7.11 -8.49
N VAL A 136 -12.49 6.35 -9.45
CA VAL A 136 -11.11 5.88 -9.49
C VAL A 136 -10.50 6.25 -10.82
N THR A 137 -9.33 6.87 -10.81
CA THR A 137 -8.56 7.19 -12.01
C THR A 137 -7.33 6.31 -12.08
N LEU A 138 -7.22 5.52 -13.13
CA LEU A 138 -6.08 4.67 -13.45
C LEU A 138 -5.10 5.42 -14.36
N SER A 139 -3.80 5.22 -14.13
CA SER A 139 -2.71 5.78 -14.91
C SER A 139 -1.52 4.82 -14.95
N HIS A 140 -0.56 5.11 -15.83
CA HIS A 140 0.69 4.36 -15.99
C HIS A 140 0.42 2.88 -16.29
N SER A 141 -0.38 2.59 -17.32
CA SER A 141 -0.76 1.21 -17.69
C SER A 141 -1.44 0.47 -16.53
N ARG A 142 -2.35 1.16 -15.83
CA ARG A 142 -3.12 0.71 -14.68
C ARG A 142 -2.24 0.31 -13.49
N SER A 143 -1.00 0.79 -13.42
CA SER A 143 -0.11 0.56 -12.28
C SER A 143 -0.29 1.58 -11.16
N ARG A 144 -0.88 2.73 -11.44
CA ARG A 144 -1.10 3.80 -10.45
C ARG A 144 -2.52 4.29 -10.52
N GLY A 145 -3.02 4.82 -9.42
CA GLY A 145 -4.29 5.53 -9.46
C GLY A 145 -4.60 6.36 -8.24
N THR A 146 -5.59 7.22 -8.43
CA THR A 146 -6.23 8.01 -7.38
C THR A 146 -7.66 7.50 -7.22
N PHE A 147 -8.22 7.71 -6.03
CA PHE A 147 -9.64 7.45 -5.82
C PHE A 147 -10.24 8.50 -4.90
N THR A 148 -11.52 8.77 -5.09
CA THR A 148 -12.31 9.66 -4.25
C THR A 148 -13.70 9.06 -3.99
N GLY A 149 -14.31 9.45 -2.89
CA GLY A 149 -15.68 9.04 -2.56
C GLY A 149 -16.09 9.47 -1.17
N LYS A 150 -17.16 8.87 -0.66
CA LYS A 150 -17.62 9.02 0.72
C LYS A 150 -17.72 7.66 1.38
N VAL A 151 -17.43 7.61 2.68
CA VAL A 151 -17.66 6.42 3.48
C VAL A 151 -19.15 6.11 3.51
N PHE A 152 -19.54 4.89 3.18
CA PHE A 152 -20.91 4.43 3.23
C PHE A 152 -21.49 4.60 4.64
N GLY A 153 -22.71 5.13 4.73
CA GLY A 153 -23.34 5.46 6.02
C GLY A 153 -22.74 6.68 6.73
N SER A 154 -21.88 7.47 6.08
CA SER A 154 -21.27 8.68 6.64
C SER A 154 -21.13 9.79 5.60
N ASN A 155 -20.96 11.03 6.06
CA ASN A 155 -20.62 12.18 5.22
C ASN A 155 -19.10 12.38 5.07
N ALA A 156 -18.28 11.52 5.68
CA ALA A 156 -16.84 11.64 5.62
C ALA A 156 -16.33 11.44 4.18
N SER A 157 -15.79 12.51 3.60
CA SER A 157 -15.11 12.47 2.32
C SER A 157 -13.79 11.70 2.44
N VAL A 158 -13.50 10.99 1.36
CA VAL A 158 -12.29 10.19 1.19
C VAL A 158 -11.61 10.57 -0.10
N HIS A 159 -10.30 10.71 -0.04
CA HIS A 159 -9.43 10.67 -1.23
C HIS A 159 -8.22 9.80 -0.93
N GLY A 160 -7.62 9.24 -1.97
CA GLY A 160 -6.48 8.37 -1.78
C GLY A 160 -5.75 8.06 -3.06
N THR A 161 -4.67 7.33 -2.91
CA THR A 161 -3.81 6.87 -3.99
C THR A 161 -3.46 5.42 -3.78
N PHE A 162 -3.17 4.72 -4.86
CA PHE A 162 -2.53 3.43 -4.81
C PHE A 162 -1.45 3.34 -5.88
N ARG A 163 -0.52 2.41 -5.67
CA ARG A 163 0.43 1.97 -6.67
C ARG A 163 0.64 0.48 -6.58
N CYS A 164 0.68 -0.12 -7.75
CA CYS A 164 1.28 -1.38 -8.06
C CYS A 164 2.71 -1.07 -8.54
N SER A 165 3.69 -1.86 -8.13
CA SER A 165 5.08 -1.72 -8.64
C SER A 165 5.16 -1.66 -10.15
#